data_AF-A0A353KU34-F1
#
_entry.id   AF-A0A353KU34-F1
#
_cell.length_a   1.000
_cell.length_b   1.000
_cell.length_c   1.000
_cell.angle_alpha   90.00
_cell.angle_beta   90.00
_cell.angle_gamma   90.00
#
_symmetry.space_group_name_H-M   'P 1'
#
loop_
_entity.id
_entity.type
_entity.pdbx_description
1 polymer ?
#
loop_
_entity_poly.entity_id
_entity_poly.type
_entity_poly.pdbx_seq_one_letter_code
_entity_poly.pdbx_strand_id
1 'polypeptide(L)'
;MILLGCDEFDSRLKVYNKSNKRILAECSKDTIIEDSLYYDLLVTPGIVRPNETISFTYEKWDIYIKNEFQDSKLHMFIFDYEKLTQYAVYGKVISRDSLYKRYDLTVDSLEKMNWTITYPYRKLQTFPKVLKLSER
;
A
#
# COMPACT_ATOMS: atom_id res chain seq x y z
N MET A 1 27.20 26.80 21.01
CA MET A 1 26.61 25.44 21.00
C MET A 1 25.71 25.38 19.79
N ILE A 2 26.14 24.69 18.73
CA ILE A 2 25.38 24.55 17.49
C ILE A 2 24.69 23.19 17.59
N LEU A 3 23.35 23.20 17.65
CA LEU A 3 22.56 21.99 17.49
C LEU A 3 22.45 21.71 15.99
N LEU A 4 23.29 20.81 15.48
CA LEU A 4 23.06 20.16 14.19
C LEU A 4 22.11 19.00 14.44
N GLY A 5 20.81 19.27 14.40
CA GLY A 5 19.80 18.22 14.26
C GLY A 5 19.80 17.74 12.81
N CYS A 6 20.59 16.71 12.51
CA CYS A 6 20.54 15.97 11.26
C CYS A 6 19.48 14.87 11.44
N ASP A 7 18.20 15.21 11.26
CA ASP A 7 17.20 14.18 11.06
C ASP A 7 17.24 13.82 9.57
N GLU A 8 18.14 12.90 9.22
CA GLU A 8 18.39 12.44 7.85
C GLU A 8 17.17 11.71 7.28
N PHE A 9 16.26 11.30 8.16
CA PHE A 9 15.14 10.42 7.89
C PHE A 9 13.82 11.18 7.81
N ASP A 10 13.41 11.50 6.58
CA ASP A 10 12.10 12.08 6.33
C ASP A 10 11.00 11.02 6.46
N SER A 11 10.28 11.04 7.59
CA SER A 11 9.18 10.12 7.88
C SER A 11 7.79 10.69 7.50
N ARG A 12 7.74 11.73 6.66
CA ARG A 12 6.48 12.41 6.30
C ARG A 12 5.59 11.56 5.39
N LEU A 13 6.14 10.65 4.60
CA LEU A 13 5.35 9.74 3.77
C LEU A 13 4.75 8.61 4.62
N LYS A 14 3.43 8.66 4.84
CA LYS A 14 2.72 7.71 5.72
C LYS A 14 1.54 7.05 5.01
N VAL A 15 1.39 5.76 5.27
CA VAL A 15 0.20 4.99 4.87
C VAL A 15 -0.59 4.64 6.11
N TYR A 16 -1.85 5.10 6.14
CA TYR A 16 -2.77 4.81 7.24
C TYR A 16 -3.85 3.81 6.81
N ASN A 17 -3.90 2.67 7.50
CA ASN A 17 -4.85 1.62 7.20
C ASN A 17 -6.19 1.83 7.95
N LYS A 18 -7.13 2.52 7.30
CA LYS A 18 -8.51 2.69 7.81
C LYS A 18 -9.44 1.50 7.54
N SER A 19 -8.92 0.41 6.98
CA SER A 19 -9.73 -0.78 6.69
C SER A 19 -9.77 -1.73 7.89
N ASN A 20 -10.69 -2.70 7.85
CA ASN A 20 -10.73 -3.80 8.81
C ASN A 20 -9.87 -5.00 8.38
N LYS A 21 -8.97 -4.82 7.43
CA LYS A 21 -8.09 -5.86 6.89
C LYS A 21 -6.64 -5.49 7.07
N ARG A 22 -5.77 -6.51 7.05
CA ARG A 22 -4.33 -6.31 6.88
C ARG A 22 -4.04 -5.89 5.44
N ILE A 23 -3.16 -4.90 5.27
CA ILE A 23 -2.64 -4.51 3.96
C ILE A 23 -1.13 -4.65 3.97
N LEU A 24 -0.57 -4.78 2.77
CA LEU A 24 0.87 -4.60 2.55
C LEU A 24 1.03 -3.35 1.69
N ALA A 25 2.01 -2.51 2.01
CA ALA A 25 2.30 -1.31 1.25
C ALA A 25 3.78 -1.33 0.86
N GLU A 26 4.06 -1.08 -0.42
CA GLU A 26 5.40 -1.07 -0.99
C GLU A 26 5.55 0.11 -1.94
N CYS A 27 6.74 0.71 -1.97
CA CYS A 27 7.09 1.67 -3.01
C CYS A 27 8.17 1.06 -3.91
N SER A 28 7.95 1.04 -5.22
CA SER A 28 8.89 0.47 -6.18
C SER A 28 9.44 1.55 -7.11
N LYS A 29 10.74 1.49 -7.41
CA LYS A 29 11.37 2.34 -8.45
C LYS A 29 10.84 2.01 -9.85
N ASP A 30 10.33 0.80 -10.03
CA ASP A 30 9.80 0.30 -11.29
C ASP A 30 8.28 0.38 -11.36
N THR A 31 7.78 0.49 -12.59
CA THR A 31 6.34 0.51 -12.88
C THR A 31 5.70 -0.87 -12.88
N ILE A 32 6.49 -1.94 -12.78
CA ILE A 32 6.03 -3.33 -12.90
C ILE A 32 6.38 -4.07 -11.62
N ILE A 33 5.42 -4.83 -11.09
CA ILE A 33 5.64 -5.73 -9.96
C ILE A 33 6.00 -7.11 -10.51
N GLU A 34 7.21 -7.57 -10.20
CA GLU A 34 7.66 -8.92 -10.51
C GLU A 34 6.97 -9.96 -9.60
N ASP A 35 6.81 -11.19 -10.10
CA ASP A 35 6.17 -12.27 -9.33
C ASP A 35 6.94 -12.63 -8.06
N SER A 36 8.27 -12.49 -8.08
CA SER A 36 9.17 -12.68 -6.93
C SER A 36 8.79 -11.76 -5.76
N LEU A 37 8.41 -10.52 -6.07
CA LEU A 37 8.08 -9.50 -5.08
C LEU A 37 6.84 -9.86 -4.26
N TYR A 38 5.92 -10.66 -4.79
CA TYR A 38 4.73 -11.10 -4.04
C TYR A 38 5.07 -11.98 -2.84
N TYR A 39 6.08 -12.84 -2.97
CA TYR A 39 6.55 -13.66 -1.86
C TYR A 39 7.34 -12.81 -0.88
N ASP A 40 8.24 -11.95 -1.39
CA ASP A 40 9.07 -11.09 -0.55
C ASP A 40 8.23 -10.19 0.36
N LEU A 41 7.13 -9.62 -0.17
CA LEU A 41 6.18 -8.82 0.60
C LEU A 41 5.49 -9.58 1.74
N LEU A 42 5.34 -10.90 1.63
CA LEU A 42 4.74 -11.72 2.69
C LEU A 42 5.73 -12.05 3.82
N VAL A 43 7.03 -11.93 3.58
CA VAL A 43 8.10 -12.23 4.56
C VAL A 43 8.78 -10.98 5.13
N THR A 44 8.65 -9.81 4.49
CA THR A 44 9.20 -8.54 4.99
C THR A 44 8.25 -7.81 5.94
N PRO A 45 8.77 -6.94 6.83
CA PRO A 45 7.96 -6.11 7.71
C PRO A 45 7.29 -4.97 6.93
N GLY A 46 6.21 -5.29 6.22
CA GLY A 46 5.36 -4.34 5.49
C GLY A 46 3.85 -4.48 5.81
N ILE A 47 3.50 -5.37 6.74
CA ILE A 47 2.10 -5.62 7.12
C ILE A 47 1.60 -4.48 8.00
N VAL A 48 0.60 -3.75 7.49
CA VAL A 48 -0.10 -2.70 8.23
C VAL A 48 -1.45 -3.27 8.68
N ARG A 49 -1.66 -3.45 9.99
CA ARG A 49 -2.94 -3.95 10.53
C ARG A 49 -4.02 -2.86 10.54
N PRO A 50 -5.28 -3.22 10.79
CA PRO A 50 -6.35 -2.23 10.95
C PRO A 50 -5.99 -1.14 11.95
N ASN A 51 -6.19 0.11 11.54
CA ASN A 51 -5.88 1.33 12.30
C ASN A 51 -4.39 1.53 12.64
N GLU A 52 -3.49 0.77 12.02
CA GLU A 52 -2.04 1.03 12.10
C GLU A 52 -1.60 2.00 10.99
N THR A 53 -0.44 2.61 11.23
CA THR A 53 0.26 3.46 10.27
C THR A 53 1.65 2.89 10.05
N ILE A 54 2.10 2.90 8.79
CA ILE A 54 3.51 2.71 8.45
C ILE A 54 4.06 4.01 7.88
N SER A 55 5.31 4.31 8.20
CA SER A 55 6.07 5.41 7.63
C SER A 55 7.11 4.84 6.69
N PHE A 56 7.21 5.41 5.49
CA PHE A 56 8.32 5.13 4.60
C PHE A 56 9.39 6.17 4.85
N THR A 57 10.59 5.70 5.18
CA THR A 57 11.72 6.57 5.49
C THR A 57 12.61 6.68 4.26
N TYR A 58 12.50 7.78 3.55
CA TYR A 58 13.40 8.12 2.45
C TYR A 58 14.12 9.40 2.81
N GLU A 59 15.45 9.38 2.87
CA GLU A 59 16.20 10.63 3.00
C GLU A 59 15.91 11.51 1.78
N LYS A 60 15.49 12.76 2.00
CA LYS A 60 15.21 13.73 0.92
C LYS A 60 14.34 13.12 -0.18
N TRP A 61 13.18 12.58 0.21
CA TRP A 61 12.28 11.79 -0.64
C TRP A 61 11.94 12.47 -1.99
N ASP A 62 11.90 13.80 -2.06
CA ASP A 62 11.64 14.57 -3.27
C ASP A 62 12.80 14.45 -4.28
N ILE A 63 14.03 14.55 -3.78
CA ILE A 63 15.25 14.32 -4.55
C ILE A 63 15.35 12.84 -4.93
N TYR A 64 15.03 11.95 -3.99
CA TYR A 64 15.01 10.51 -4.21
C TYR A 64 14.06 10.14 -5.35
N ILE A 65 12.80 10.60 -5.33
CA ILE A 65 11.86 10.33 -6.44
C ILE A 65 12.36 10.92 -7.76
N LYS A 66 12.84 12.16 -7.75
CA LYS A 66 13.30 12.83 -8.98
C LYS A 66 14.49 12.12 -9.62
N ASN A 67 15.40 11.59 -8.81
CA ASN A 67 16.68 11.03 -9.29
C ASN A 67 16.66 9.51 -9.44
N GLU A 68 15.91 8.80 -8.60
CA GLU A 68 15.96 7.33 -8.51
C GLU A 68 14.80 6.64 -9.21
N PHE A 69 13.70 7.34 -9.49
CA PHE A 69 12.55 6.79 -10.21
C PHE A 69 12.59 7.26 -11.65
N GLN A 70 12.45 6.33 -12.58
CA GLN A 70 12.70 6.56 -14.01
C GLN A 70 11.77 7.63 -14.61
N ASP A 71 10.55 7.77 -14.09
CA ASP A 71 9.56 8.76 -14.54
C ASP A 71 9.33 9.90 -13.53
N SER A 72 10.20 10.00 -12.52
CA SER A 72 10.09 10.96 -11.41
C SER A 72 8.75 10.91 -10.66
N LYS A 73 8.12 9.73 -10.59
CA LYS A 73 6.92 9.49 -9.78
C LYS A 73 7.16 8.41 -8.76
N LEU A 74 6.54 8.56 -7.60
CA LEU A 74 6.44 7.49 -6.62
C LEU A 74 5.38 6.47 -7.09
N HIS A 75 5.80 5.23 -7.33
CA HIS A 75 4.88 4.11 -7.56
C HIS A 75 4.61 3.40 -6.24
N MET A 76 3.42 3.62 -5.67
CA MET A 76 2.98 2.95 -4.45
C MET A 76 1.98 1.85 -4.76
N PHE A 77 2.24 0.66 -4.22
CA PHE A 77 1.42 -0.52 -4.38
C PHE A 77 0.84 -0.93 -3.02
N ILE A 78 -0.49 -1.00 -2.94
CA ILE A 78 -1.20 -1.41 -1.73
C ILE A 78 -1.95 -2.71 -1.99
N PHE A 79 -1.52 -3.79 -1.32
CA PHE A 79 -2.05 -5.13 -1.47
C PHE A 79 -3.05 -5.47 -0.36
N ASP A 80 -4.11 -6.21 -0.71
CA ASP A 80 -4.93 -6.91 0.27
C ASP A 80 -4.17 -8.17 0.70
N TYR A 81 -3.73 -8.22 1.96
CA TYR A 81 -2.90 -9.29 2.48
C TYR A 81 -3.50 -10.68 2.20
N GLU A 82 -4.80 -10.84 2.44
CA GLU A 82 -5.48 -12.13 2.28
C GLU A 82 -5.53 -12.58 0.82
N LYS A 83 -5.73 -11.63 -0.11
CA LYS A 83 -5.71 -11.94 -1.54
C LYS A 83 -4.30 -12.32 -2.00
N LEU A 84 -3.29 -11.59 -1.53
CA LEU A 84 -1.91 -11.87 -1.90
C LEU A 84 -1.47 -13.23 -1.38
N THR A 85 -1.78 -13.58 -0.13
CA THR A 85 -1.53 -14.91 0.43
C THR A 85 -2.25 -16.00 -0.38
N GLN A 86 -3.49 -15.76 -0.80
CA GLN A 86 -4.23 -16.70 -1.65
C GLN A 86 -3.58 -16.92 -3.02
N TYR A 87 -3.03 -15.87 -3.63
CA TYR A 87 -2.35 -15.97 -4.91
C TYR A 87 -0.96 -16.61 -4.76
N ALA A 88 -0.09 -16.02 -3.94
CA ALA A 88 1.31 -16.41 -3.84
C ALA A 88 1.49 -17.74 -3.09
N VAL A 89 0.82 -17.93 -1.95
CA VAL A 89 1.05 -19.14 -1.13
C VAL A 89 0.17 -20.29 -1.59
N TYR A 90 -1.12 -20.02 -1.83
CA TYR A 90 -2.09 -21.07 -2.15
C TYR A 90 -2.31 -21.28 -3.66
N GLY A 91 -1.60 -20.53 -4.51
CA GLY A 91 -1.65 -20.70 -5.96
C GLY A 91 -3.03 -20.44 -6.57
N LYS A 92 -3.91 -19.68 -5.90
CA LYS A 92 -5.23 -19.39 -6.44
C LYS A 92 -5.10 -18.48 -7.66
N VAL A 93 -5.87 -18.81 -8.71
CA VAL A 93 -6.00 -17.97 -9.90
C VAL A 93 -6.77 -16.70 -9.53
N ILE A 94 -6.03 -15.65 -9.22
CA ILE A 94 -6.54 -14.31 -8.94
C ILE A 94 -5.93 -13.39 -10.00
N SER A 95 -6.74 -12.54 -10.63
CA SER A 95 -6.22 -11.55 -11.58
C SER A 95 -5.22 -10.64 -10.90
N ARG A 96 -4.03 -10.45 -11.52
CA ARG A 96 -2.94 -9.62 -11.01
C ARG A 96 -3.41 -8.19 -10.70
N ASP A 97 -4.22 -7.61 -11.58
CA ASP A 97 -4.77 -6.26 -11.42
C ASP A 97 -5.70 -6.11 -10.20
N SER A 98 -6.13 -7.24 -9.62
CA SER A 98 -7.00 -7.27 -8.45
C SER A 98 -6.26 -7.52 -7.13
N LEU A 99 -4.95 -7.82 -7.19
CA LEU A 99 -4.09 -8.07 -6.03
C LEU A 99 -3.72 -6.79 -5.30
N TYR A 100 -3.56 -5.69 -6.05
CA TYR A 100 -3.16 -4.41 -5.50
C TYR A 100 -3.95 -3.24 -6.07
N LYS A 101 -3.89 -2.12 -5.35
CA LYS A 101 -4.13 -0.80 -5.90
C LYS A 101 -2.80 -0.10 -6.11
N ARG A 102 -2.66 0.59 -7.23
CA ARG A 102 -1.49 1.38 -7.57
C ARG A 102 -1.80 2.87 -7.49
N TYR A 103 -0.87 3.63 -6.95
CA TYR A 103 -0.85 5.09 -6.98
C TYR A 103 0.44 5.53 -7.64
N ASP A 104 0.33 6.42 -8.62
CA ASP A 104 1.46 7.07 -9.27
C ASP A 104 1.44 8.55 -8.90
N LEU A 105 2.38 8.97 -8.05
CA LEU A 105 2.32 10.27 -7.39
C LEU A 105 3.57 11.09 -7.70
N THR A 106 3.39 12.28 -8.26
CA THR A 106 4.47 13.27 -8.38
C THR A 106 4.72 13.94 -7.04
N VAL A 107 5.90 14.56 -6.89
CA VAL A 107 6.25 15.42 -5.75
C VAL A 107 5.14 16.46 -5.49
N ASP A 108 4.72 17.19 -6.53
CA ASP A 108 3.65 18.18 -6.45
C ASP A 108 2.30 17.59 -6.00
N SER A 109 2.00 16.34 -6.39
CA SER A 109 0.75 15.69 -5.98
C SER A 109 0.77 15.36 -4.50
N LEU A 110 1.90 14.90 -3.99
CA LEU A 110 2.08 14.58 -2.57
C LEU A 110 2.02 15.83 -1.70
N GLU A 111 2.59 16.95 -2.15
CA GLU A 111 2.47 18.27 -1.52
C GLU A 111 1.01 18.70 -1.35
N LYS A 112 0.23 18.59 -2.43
CA LYS A 112 -1.21 18.95 -2.43
C LYS A 112 -2.06 18.06 -1.53
N MET A 113 -1.66 16.80 -1.33
CA MET A 113 -2.39 15.84 -0.50
C MET A 113 -2.02 15.89 0.98
N ASN A 114 -1.12 16.80 1.38
CA ASN A 114 -0.54 16.81 2.72
C ASN A 114 -0.04 15.40 3.13
N TRP A 115 0.62 14.71 2.19
CA TRP A 115 1.44 13.52 2.43
C TRP A 115 0.75 12.30 3.05
N THR A 116 -0.58 12.23 3.01
CA THR A 116 -1.33 11.16 3.66
C THR A 116 -2.04 10.30 2.62
N ILE A 117 -1.63 9.03 2.49
CA ILE A 117 -2.32 8.06 1.65
C ILE A 117 -3.23 7.20 2.54
N THR A 118 -4.54 7.32 2.32
CA THR A 118 -5.55 6.54 3.07
C THR A 118 -6.08 5.39 2.23
N TYR A 119 -5.97 4.17 2.73
CA TYR A 119 -6.63 3.03 2.09
C TYR A 119 -8.13 3.03 2.45
N PRO A 120 -9.03 3.03 1.45
CA PRO A 120 -10.45 3.27 1.69
C PRO A 120 -11.15 2.11 2.40
N TYR A 121 -12.17 2.46 3.19
CA TYR A 121 -13.13 1.52 3.77
C TYR A 121 -13.93 0.80 2.67
N ARG A 122 -13.98 -0.55 2.70
CA ARG A 122 -15.01 -1.28 1.95
C ARG A 122 -16.29 -1.28 2.76
N LYS A 123 -17.37 -0.69 2.24
CA LYS A 123 -18.71 -1.13 2.62
C LYS A 123 -18.78 -2.61 2.29
N LEU A 124 -18.96 -3.46 3.30
CA LEU A 124 -19.31 -4.85 3.09
C LEU A 124 -20.56 -4.87 2.19
N GLN A 125 -20.50 -5.57 1.05
CA GLN A 125 -21.72 -5.95 0.36
C GLN A 125 -22.58 -6.70 1.39
N THR A 126 -23.69 -6.08 1.79
CA THR A 126 -24.74 -6.78 2.51
C THR A 126 -25.26 -7.86 1.57
N PHE A 127 -24.93 -9.12 1.85
CA PHE A 127 -25.63 -10.25 1.24
C PHE A 127 -27.12 -10.08 1.53
N PRO A 128 -28.03 -10.16 0.54
CA PRO A 128 -29.45 -10.23 0.84
C PRO A 128 -29.68 -11.45 1.73
N LYS A 129 -30.35 -11.19 2.86
CA LYS A 129 -30.81 -12.20 3.81
C LYS A 129 -31.55 -13.31 3.05
N VAL A 130 -31.17 -14.54 3.36
CA VAL A 130 -31.84 -15.81 3.08
C VAL A 130 -33.35 -15.65 2.85
N LEU A 131 -33.81 -16.01 1.64
CA LEU A 131 -35.19 -16.36 1.38
C LEU A 131 -35.52 -17.61 2.20
N LYS A 132 -36.31 -17.45 3.26
CA LYS A 132 -37.00 -18.57 3.88
C LYS A 132 -38.14 -19.00 2.96
N LEU A 133 -38.06 -20.22 2.44
CA LEU A 133 -39.22 -20.96 1.98
C LEU A 133 -40.13 -21.22 3.18
N SER A 134 -41.41 -20.87 3.06
CA SER A 134 -42.47 -21.46 3.85
C SER A 134 -43.47 -22.08 2.91
N GLU A 135 -43.50 -23.41 2.91
CA GLU A 135 -44.60 -24.21 2.39
C GLU A 135 -45.85 -23.93 3.24
N ARG A 136 -46.96 -23.61 2.57
CA ARG A 136 -48.31 -24.13 2.81
C ARG A 136 -49.27 -23.66 1.73
#